data_AF-A0A2V8FP07-F1
#
_entry.id   AF-A0A2V8FP07-F1
#
_cell.length_a   1.000
_cell.length_b   1.000
_cell.length_c   1.000
_cell.angle_alpha   90.00
_cell.angle_beta   90.00
_cell.angle_gamma   90.00
#
_symmetry.space_group_name_H-M   'P 1'
#
loop_
_entity.id
_entity.type
_entity.pdbx_description
1 polymer ?
#
loop_
_entity_poly.entity_id
_entity_poly.type
_entity_poly.pdbx_seq_one_letter_code
_entity_poly.pdbx_strand_id
1 'polypeptide(L)'
;MRALLSAVGTRGDVQPALALALELRKLGHAVRMCISPNFVDWARSLGLEAVAMGVEISSRISSRPSVTPSMAATSSSAPTRTSMQRRRLPSTQALAV
;
A
#
# COMPACT_ATOMS: atom_id res chain seq x y z
N MET A 1 21.58 27.24 -16.31
CA MET A 1 20.86 27.58 -15.05
C MET A 1 21.22 26.59 -13.97
N ARG A 2 20.85 26.85 -12.71
CA ARG A 2 21.03 25.93 -11.57
C ARG A 2 19.66 25.38 -11.18
N ALA A 3 19.52 24.06 -11.14
CA ALA A 3 18.27 23.39 -10.80
C ALA A 3 18.48 22.40 -9.65
N LEU A 4 17.54 22.37 -8.72
CA LEU A 4 17.44 21.37 -7.66
C LEU A 4 16.21 20.50 -7.96
N LEU A 5 16.42 19.19 -8.08
CA LEU A 5 15.33 18.23 -8.27
C LEU A 5 15.17 17.40 -7.00
N SER A 6 13.94 17.33 -6.50
CA SER A 6 13.60 16.53 -5.33
C SER A 6 12.63 15.42 -5.74
N ALA A 7 12.99 14.17 -5.43
CA ALA A 7 12.12 13.02 -5.65
C ALA A 7 12.23 12.07 -4.46
N VAL A 8 11.19 12.07 -3.64
CA VAL A 8 11.07 11.23 -2.44
C VAL A 8 9.85 10.33 -2.65
N GLY A 9 10.11 9.09 -3.06
CA GLY A 9 9.06 8.13 -3.37
C GLY A 9 9.60 6.76 -3.73
N THR A 10 8.79 5.99 -4.43
CA THR A 10 9.20 4.71 -4.99
C THR A 10 10.07 4.90 -6.23
N ARG A 11 10.52 3.80 -6.84
CA ARG A 11 11.25 3.86 -8.12
C ARG A 11 10.46 4.61 -9.21
N GLY A 12 9.12 4.52 -9.20
CA GLY A 12 8.25 5.21 -10.16
C GLY A 12 8.34 6.74 -10.07
N ASP A 13 8.65 7.27 -8.89
CA ASP A 13 8.83 8.71 -8.66
C ASP A 13 10.26 9.16 -9.00
N VAL A 14 11.25 8.33 -8.67
CA VAL A 14 12.66 8.68 -8.80
C VAL A 14 13.18 8.54 -10.23
N GLN A 15 12.76 7.51 -10.97
CA GLN A 15 13.23 7.28 -12.34
C GLN A 15 12.94 8.45 -13.32
N PRO A 16 11.73 9.03 -13.39
CA PRO A 16 11.48 10.17 -14.26
C PRO A 16 12.28 11.41 -13.82
N ALA A 17 12.49 11.61 -12.52
CA ALA A 17 13.32 12.71 -12.02
C ALA A 17 14.80 12.55 -12.44
N LEU A 18 15.34 11.33 -12.39
CA LEU A 18 16.69 11.03 -12.89
C LEU A 18 16.82 11.29 -14.39
N ALA A 19 15.84 10.84 -15.18
CA ALA A 19 15.83 11.07 -16.62
C ALA A 19 15.84 12.57 -16.96
N LEU A 20 15.00 13.35 -16.28
CA LEU A 20 14.97 14.81 -16.43
C LEU A 20 16.31 15.44 -16.02
N ALA A 21 16.90 15.01 -14.91
CA ALA A 21 18.19 15.52 -14.43
C ALA A 21 19.32 15.31 -15.45
N LEU A 22 19.33 14.15 -16.11
CA LEU A 22 20.30 13.82 -17.14
C LEU A 22 20.16 14.72 -18.37
N GLU A 23 18.94 14.95 -18.85
CA GLU A 23 18.70 15.82 -19.99
C GLU A 23 19.03 17.28 -19.68
N LEU A 24 18.65 17.79 -18.50
CA LEU A 24 19.03 19.14 -18.06
C LEU A 24 20.55 19.30 -17.98
N ARG A 25 21.27 18.28 -17.51
CA ARG A 25 22.73 18.28 -17.48
C ARG A 25 23.33 18.27 -18.88
N LYS A 26 22.79 17.48 -19.81
CA LYS A 26 23.21 17.46 -21.22
C LYS A 26 23.04 18.82 -21.90
N LEU A 27 22.01 19.57 -21.51
CA LEU A 27 21.76 20.95 -21.96
C LEU A 27 22.67 21.99 -21.26
N GLY A 28 23.66 21.56 -20.47
CA GLY A 28 24.63 22.45 -19.81
C GLY A 28 24.11 23.12 -18.54
N HIS A 29 23.04 22.60 -17.93
CA HIS A 29 22.56 23.09 -16.64
C HIS A 29 23.25 22.38 -15.47
N ALA A 30 23.51 23.12 -14.39
CA ALA A 30 24.01 22.56 -13.15
C ALA A 30 22.82 21.99 -12.36
N VAL A 31 22.80 20.68 -12.18
CA VAL A 31 21.70 19.96 -11.52
C VAL A 31 22.20 19.25 -10.28
N ARG A 32 21.50 19.45 -9.16
CA ARG A 32 21.67 18.67 -7.93
C ARG A 32 20.37 17.96 -7.58
N MET A 33 20.50 16.75 -7.06
CA MET A 33 19.36 15.91 -6.69
C MET A 33 19.27 15.71 -5.18
N CYS A 34 18.07 15.82 -4.64
CA CYS A 34 17.73 15.38 -3.28
C CYS A 34 16.74 14.22 -3.38
N ILE A 35 17.17 13.01 -3.01
CA ILE A 35 16.37 11.79 -3.20
C ILE A 35 16.48 10.87 -2.00
N SER A 36 15.57 9.92 -1.89
CA SER A 36 15.60 8.91 -0.82
C SER A 36 16.93 8.15 -0.78
N PRO A 37 17.43 7.76 0.41
CA PRO A 37 18.80 7.27 0.55
C PRO A 37 19.11 6.03 -0.32
N ASN A 38 18.17 5.09 -0.49
CA ASN A 38 18.26 3.93 -1.38
C ASN A 38 18.58 4.23 -2.85
N PHE A 39 18.29 5.44 -3.33
CA PHE A 39 18.49 5.79 -4.74
C PHE A 39 19.70 6.69 -4.98
N VAL A 40 20.39 7.13 -3.92
CA VAL A 40 21.57 8.02 -4.02
C VAL A 40 22.67 7.40 -4.86
N ASP A 41 22.99 6.12 -4.63
CA ASP A 41 24.05 5.44 -5.39
C ASP A 41 23.67 5.25 -6.85
N TRP A 42 22.38 5.01 -7.14
CA TRP A 42 21.90 4.94 -8.52
C TRP A 42 22.08 6.28 -9.22
N ALA A 43 21.71 7.40 -8.60
CA ALA A 43 21.93 8.73 -9.16
C ALA A 43 23.41 9.03 -9.41
N ARG A 44 24.28 8.71 -8.43
CA ARG A 44 25.73 8.90 -8.53
C ARG A 44 26.36 8.05 -9.63
N SER A 45 25.88 6.83 -9.85
CA SER A 45 26.33 5.96 -10.95
C SER A 45 26.04 6.56 -12.33
N LEU A 46 25.04 7.43 -12.43
CA LEU A 46 24.69 8.19 -13.64
C LEU A 46 25.47 9.52 -13.74
N GLY A 47 26.44 9.74 -12.83
CA GLY A 47 27.26 10.95 -12.70
C GLY A 47 26.50 12.15 -12.14
N LEU A 48 25.30 11.97 -11.58
CA LEU A 48 24.52 13.07 -11.01
C LEU A 48 24.99 13.34 -9.58
N GLU A 49 25.03 14.62 -9.21
CA GLU A 49 25.27 15.00 -7.81
C GLU A 49 23.98 14.77 -7.00
N ALA A 50 24.04 13.85 -6.05
CA ALA A 50 22.88 13.45 -5.24
C ALA A 50 23.18 13.51 -3.74
N VAL A 51 22.21 14.05 -3.01
CA VAL A 51 22.17 14.17 -1.55
C VAL A 51 20.99 13.32 -1.04
N ALA A 52 21.26 12.51 -0.01
CA ALA A 52 20.22 11.73 0.66
C ALA A 52 19.24 12.68 1.37
N MET A 53 17.94 12.48 1.17
CA MET A 53 16.87 13.23 1.80
C MET A 53 15.78 12.27 2.31
N GLY A 54 15.34 12.48 3.56
CA GLY A 54 14.25 11.71 4.15
C GLY A 54 14.66 10.32 4.63
N VAL A 55 13.68 9.43 4.75
CA VAL A 55 13.86 8.05 5.20
C VAL A 55 13.95 7.09 4.02
N GLU A 56 14.50 5.90 4.27
CA GLU A 56 14.49 4.82 3.31
C GLU A 56 13.05 4.41 2.95
N ILE A 57 12.72 4.47 1.67
CA ILE A 57 11.38 4.16 1.19
C ILE A 57 11.34 2.68 0.81
N SER A 58 10.75 1.88 1.69
CA SER A 58 10.45 0.48 1.41
C SER A 58 9.14 0.39 0.65
N SER A 59 9.15 -0.24 -0.53
CA SER A 59 7.97 -0.48 -1.36
C SER A 59 7.03 -1.56 -0.78
N ARG A 60 6.89 -1.64 0.55
CA ARG A 60 5.90 -2.51 1.19
C ARG A 60 4.51 -1.95 0.94
N ILE A 61 4.03 -2.17 -0.27
CA ILE A 61 2.61 -2.34 -0.53
C ILE A 61 2.25 -3.57 0.28
N SER A 62 1.73 -3.36 1.49
CA SER A 62 0.99 -4.40 2.18
C SER A 62 -0.08 -4.84 1.19
N SER A 63 0.06 -6.07 0.69
CA SER A 63 -1.00 -6.73 -0.05
C SER A 63 -2.24 -6.61 0.80
N ARG A 64 -3.19 -5.73 0.41
CA ARG A 64 -4.54 -5.85 0.93
C ARG A 64 -4.94 -7.28 0.59
N PRO A 65 -5.30 -8.13 1.58
CA PRO A 65 -5.83 -9.44 1.26
C PRO A 65 -6.99 -9.19 0.30
N SER A 66 -6.88 -9.75 -0.90
CA SER A 66 -7.96 -9.68 -1.87
C SER A 66 -9.16 -10.33 -1.21
N VAL A 67 -10.13 -9.53 -0.78
CA VAL A 67 -11.45 -10.03 -0.39
C VAL A 67 -12.10 -10.51 -1.69
N THR A 68 -11.80 -11.76 -2.06
CA THR A 68 -12.61 -12.48 -3.04
C THR A 68 -13.99 -12.64 -2.42
N PRO A 69 -15.06 -12.05 -2.97
CA PRO A 69 -16.39 -12.42 -2.53
C PRO A 69 -16.56 -13.89 -2.89
N SER A 70 -16.59 -14.74 -1.87
CA SER A 70 -16.95 -16.15 -2.03
C SER A 70 -18.41 -16.19 -2.47
N MET A 71 -18.64 -16.19 -3.79
CA MET A 71 -19.88 -16.68 -4.36
C MET A 71 -19.90 -18.20 -4.19
N ALA A 72 -20.09 -18.64 -2.94
CA ALA A 72 -20.48 -20.01 -2.65
C ALA A 72 -21.91 -20.16 -3.16
N ALA A 73 -21.97 -20.79 -4.32
CA ALA A 73 -23.10 -21.40 -4.98
C ALA A 73 -24.34 -21.59 -4.08
N THR A 74 -25.44 -21.06 -4.57
CA THR A 74 -26.76 -21.65 -4.44
C THR A 74 -26.69 -23.15 -4.69
N SER A 75 -26.83 -23.97 -3.65
CA SER A 75 -27.33 -25.33 -3.79
C SER A 75 -28.52 -25.51 -2.85
N SER A 76 -29.68 -25.47 -3.50
CA SER A 76 -30.96 -25.99 -3.07
C SER A 76 -30.85 -27.29 -2.26
N SER A 77 -31.42 -27.31 -1.06
CA SER A 77 -32.15 -28.48 -0.54
C SER A 77 -33.06 -28.09 0.62
N ALA A 78 -34.36 -28.09 0.37
CA ALA A 78 -35.41 -28.18 1.39
C ALA A 78 -36.29 -29.40 1.04
N PRO A 79 -37.10 -29.99 1.95
CA PRO A 79 -37.15 -29.86 3.41
C PRO A 79 -37.12 -31.24 4.12
N THR A 80 -36.67 -31.30 5.38
CA THR A 80 -36.96 -32.46 6.24
C THR A 80 -37.80 -32.01 7.42
N ARG A 81 -39.11 -32.31 7.31
CA ARG A 81 -40.04 -32.43 8.44
C ARG A 81 -39.45 -33.41 9.46
N THR A 82 -39.40 -33.03 10.74
CA THR A 82 -40.07 -33.75 11.85
C THR A 82 -39.51 -33.37 13.21
N SER A 83 -40.42 -33.38 14.19
CA SER A 83 -40.26 -33.40 15.64
C SER A 83 -39.75 -32.12 16.29
N MET A 84 -40.66 -31.36 16.89
CA MET A 84 -40.97 -31.49 18.33
C MET A 84 -39.74 -31.27 19.20
N GLN A 85 -39.60 -30.06 19.73
CA GLN A 85 -39.21 -29.89 21.13
C GLN A 85 -39.77 -28.55 21.59
N ARG A 86 -40.99 -28.60 22.15
CA ARG A 86 -41.63 -27.48 22.83
C ARG A 86 -40.71 -27.09 23.99
N ARG A 87 -39.90 -26.05 23.83
CA ARG A 87 -39.11 -25.48 24.93
C ARG A 87 -40.10 -25.00 25.98
N ARG A 88 -40.25 -25.80 27.04
CA ARG A 88 -40.88 -25.38 28.28
C ARG A 88 -40.07 -24.20 28.82
N LEU A 89 -40.68 -23.02 28.83
CA LEU A 89 -40.18 -21.89 29.64
C LEU A 89 -40.34 -22.31 31.10
N PRO A 90 -39.28 -22.28 31.93
CA PRO A 90 -39.46 -22.38 33.37
C PRO A 90 -40.15 -21.11 33.86
N SER A 91 -41.39 -21.30 34.29
CA SER A 91 -42.14 -20.41 35.15
C SER A 91 -41.31 -20.03 36.37
N THR A 92 -40.85 -18.77 36.44
CA THR A 92 -40.44 -18.17 37.71
C THR A 92 -41.60 -17.33 38.21
N GLN A 93 -42.46 -17.98 38.99
CA GLN A 93 -43.31 -17.32 39.98
C GLN A 93 -42.58 -17.39 41.33
N ALA A 94 -42.55 -16.27 42.05
CA ALA A 94 -42.49 -16.08 43.51
C ALA A 94 -41.88 -14.67 43.74
N LEU A 95 -42.62 -13.60 44.02
CA LEU A 95 -43.47 -13.29 45.19
C LEU A 95 -42.67 -13.06 46.49
N ALA A 96 -43.04 -11.97 47.19
CA ALA A 96 -42.51 -11.42 48.46
C ALA A 96 -41.22 -10.57 48.28
N VAL A 97 -41.15 -9.29 48.66
CA VAL A 97 -41.76 -8.53 49.78
C VAL A 97 -42.03 -7.08 49.33
#